data_AF-A0A3R9P707-F1
#
_entry.id   AF-A0A3R9P707-F1
#
_cell.length_a   1.000
_cell.length_b   1.000
_cell.length_c   1.000
_cell.angle_alpha   90.00
_cell.angle_beta   90.00
_cell.angle_gamma   90.00
#
_symmetry.space_group_name_H-M   'P 1'
#
loop_
_entity.id
_entity.type
_entity.pdbx_description
1 polymer ?
#
loop_
_entity_poly.entity_id
_entity_poly.type
_entity_poly.pdbx_seq_one_letter_code
_entity_poly.pdbx_strand_id
1 'polypeptide(L)'
;MYREKYAQKRAIQLYTAGRPQEVVPMLLEEGAMPEQVEQLAQKYQKMQRLLVTEDARKKLKAAQMLVTIGAVFIVGGVVLSLLSWLYLGGSYVVYVGILLFGAGLLVKGTLEKQAASKLLQSSSI
;
A
#
# COMPACT_ATOMS: atom_id res chain seq x y z
N MET A 1 -4.95 -4.28 -31.71
CA MET A 1 -4.48 -5.02 -30.51
C MET A 1 -3.76 -4.15 -29.45
N TYR A 2 -3.02 -3.09 -29.80
CA TYR A 2 -2.38 -2.19 -28.80
C TYR A 2 -3.31 -1.16 -28.14
N ARG A 3 -4.43 -0.81 -28.78
CA ARG A 3 -5.37 0.22 -28.28
C ARG A 3 -6.16 -0.22 -27.04
N GLU A 4 -6.54 -1.49 -26.92
CA GLU A 4 -7.32 -1.96 -25.77
C GLU A 4 -6.57 -1.82 -24.45
N LYS A 5 -5.27 -2.17 -24.42
CA LYS A 5 -4.44 -1.99 -23.22
C LYS A 5 -4.27 -0.51 -22.87
N TYR A 6 -4.19 0.36 -23.87
CA TYR A 6 -4.10 1.80 -23.67
C TYR A 6 -5.40 2.39 -23.13
N ALA A 7 -6.53 2.09 -23.77
CA ALA A 7 -7.87 2.50 -23.34
C ALA A 7 -8.20 1.99 -21.93
N GLN A 8 -7.85 0.74 -21.62
CA GLN A 8 -7.97 0.17 -20.28
C GLN A 8 -7.14 0.94 -19.25
N LYS A 9 -5.87 1.21 -19.53
CA LYS A 9 -4.98 1.94 -18.60
C LYS A 9 -5.50 3.37 -18.37
N ARG A 10 -5.95 4.04 -19.42
CA ARG A 10 -6.51 5.39 -19.36
C ARG A 10 -7.83 5.43 -18.60
N ALA A 11 -8.72 4.45 -18.81
CA ALA A 11 -9.96 4.31 -18.04
C ALA A 11 -9.69 4.12 -16.55
N ILE A 12 -8.73 3.25 -16.18
CA ILE A 12 -8.35 3.03 -14.79
C ILE A 12 -7.78 4.31 -14.15
N GLN A 13 -7.00 5.10 -14.90
CA GLN A 13 -6.50 6.40 -14.43
C GLN A 13 -7.64 7.40 -14.18
N LEU A 14 -8.61 7.50 -15.09
CA LEU A 14 -9.78 8.37 -14.93
C LEU A 14 -10.64 7.97 -13.72
N TYR A 15 -10.87 6.68 -13.51
CA TYR A 15 -11.56 6.18 -12.31
C TYR A 15 -10.78 6.51 -11.03
N THR A 16 -9.46 6.38 -11.06
CA THR A 16 -8.60 6.71 -9.91
C THR A 16 -8.55 8.21 -9.64
N ALA A 17 -8.66 9.04 -10.67
CA ALA A 17 -8.72 10.50 -10.58
C ALA A 17 -10.10 11.04 -10.17
N GLY A 18 -11.08 10.18 -9.91
CA GLY A 18 -12.45 10.60 -9.54
C GLY A 18 -13.27 11.16 -10.70
N ARG A 19 -12.91 10.82 -11.94
CA ARG A 19 -13.57 11.29 -13.18
C ARG A 19 -14.24 10.14 -13.96
N PRO A 20 -15.20 9.42 -13.37
CA PRO A 20 -15.86 8.29 -14.04
C PRO A 20 -16.68 8.70 -15.27
N GLN A 21 -17.13 9.96 -15.32
CA GLN A 21 -17.95 10.51 -16.40
C GLN A 21 -17.19 10.66 -17.72
N GLU A 22 -15.86 10.81 -17.65
CA GLU A 22 -14.98 10.97 -18.83
C GLU A 22 -14.62 9.62 -19.48
N VAL A 23 -14.94 8.48 -18.86
CA VAL A 23 -14.54 7.15 -19.36
C VAL A 23 -15.35 6.73 -20.58
N VAL A 24 -16.68 6.92 -20.55
CA VAL A 24 -17.58 6.60 -21.68
C VAL A 24 -17.23 7.39 -22.94
N PRO A 25 -17.08 8.73 -22.92
CA PRO A 25 -16.70 9.49 -24.11
C PRO A 25 -15.30 9.11 -24.61
N MET A 26 -14.34 8.85 -23.72
CA MET A 26 -13.00 8.39 -24.11
C MET A 26 -13.04 7.03 -24.81
N LEU A 27 -13.87 6.09 -24.37
CA LEU A 27 -14.03 4.80 -25.03
C LEU A 27 -14.69 4.92 -26.42
N LEU A 28 -15.65 5.83 -26.57
CA LEU A 28 -16.26 6.13 -27.87
C LEU A 28 -15.24 6.77 -28.83
N GLU A 29 -14.43 7.72 -28.37
CA GLU A 29 -13.34 8.34 -29.15
C GLU A 29 -12.27 7.33 -29.60
N GLU A 30 -11.98 6.33 -28.78
CA GLU A 30 -11.02 5.26 -29.09
C GLU A 30 -11.57 4.22 -30.09
N GLY A 31 -12.86 4.34 -30.47
CA GLY A 31 -13.53 3.52 -31.48
C GLY A 31 -14.31 2.33 -30.91
N ALA A 32 -14.71 2.35 -29.64
CA ALA A 32 -15.57 1.31 -29.09
C ALA A 32 -17.01 1.43 -29.62
N MET A 33 -17.64 0.28 -29.86
CA MET A 33 -19.04 0.21 -30.28
C MET A 33 -19.95 0.79 -29.19
N PRO A 34 -20.90 1.70 -29.51
CA PRO A 34 -21.77 2.34 -28.52
C PRO A 34 -22.54 1.34 -27.66
N GLU A 35 -22.91 0.20 -28.24
CA GLU A 35 -23.62 -0.90 -27.57
C GLU A 35 -22.74 -1.65 -26.54
N GLN A 36 -21.41 -1.60 -26.68
CA GLN A 36 -20.47 -2.33 -25.81
C GLN A 36 -19.76 -1.42 -24.81
N VAL A 37 -19.81 -0.09 -25.00
CA VAL A 37 -19.09 0.88 -24.17
C VAL A 37 -19.50 0.81 -22.70
N GLU A 38 -20.79 0.65 -22.41
CA GLU A 38 -21.25 0.54 -21.02
C GLU A 38 -20.71 -0.71 -20.31
N GLN A 39 -20.76 -1.88 -20.97
CA GLN A 39 -20.20 -3.11 -20.41
C GLN A 39 -18.68 -2.98 -20.21
N LEU A 40 -17.99 -2.32 -21.15
CA LEU A 40 -16.56 -2.13 -21.08
C LEU A 40 -16.16 -1.16 -19.95
N ALA A 41 -16.91 -0.07 -19.78
CA ALA A 41 -16.74 0.86 -18.67
C ALA A 41 -16.95 0.16 -17.30
N GLN A 42 -18.02 -0.63 -17.15
CA GLN A 42 -18.25 -1.41 -15.93
C GLN A 42 -17.12 -2.41 -15.66
N LYS A 43 -16.62 -3.09 -16.70
CA LYS A 43 -15.48 -4.02 -16.59
C LYS A 43 -14.22 -3.30 -16.09
N TYR A 44 -13.92 -2.11 -16.61
CA TYR A 44 -12.75 -1.33 -16.18
C TYR A 44 -12.92 -0.74 -14.78
N GLN A 45 -14.12 -0.33 -14.40
CA GLN A 45 -14.42 0.10 -13.04
C GLN A 45 -14.19 -1.04 -12.03
N LYS A 46 -14.66 -2.26 -12.35
CA LYS A 46 -14.43 -3.44 -11.51
C LYS A 46 -12.95 -3.77 -11.38
N MET A 47 -12.18 -3.67 -12.46
CA MET A 47 -10.72 -3.84 -12.41
C MET A 47 -10.04 -2.78 -11.55
N GLN A 48 -10.44 -1.51 -11.65
CA GLN A 48 -9.89 -0.45 -10.82
C GLN A 48 -10.11 -0.72 -9.34
N ARG A 49 -11.33 -1.14 -8.94
CA ARG A 49 -11.61 -1.53 -7.55
C ARG A 49 -10.75 -2.70 -7.09
N LEU A 50 -10.59 -3.72 -7.92
CA LEU A 50 -9.72 -4.87 -7.60
C LEU A 50 -8.28 -4.43 -7.39
N LEU A 51 -7.72 -3.62 -8.30
CA LEU A 51 -6.36 -3.09 -8.18
C LEU A 51 -6.18 -2.27 -6.89
N VAL A 52 -7.12 -1.38 -6.57
CA VAL A 52 -7.08 -0.60 -5.33
C VAL A 52 -7.08 -1.50 -4.10
N THR A 53 -7.93 -2.54 -4.08
CA THR A 53 -7.98 -3.48 -2.95
C THR A 53 -6.71 -4.32 -2.83
N GLU A 54 -6.12 -4.76 -3.94
CA GLU A 54 -4.87 -5.51 -3.94
C GLU A 54 -3.69 -4.65 -3.50
N ASP A 55 -3.59 -3.41 -3.98
CA ASP A 55 -2.55 -2.47 -3.57
C ASP A 55 -2.68 -2.13 -2.08
N ALA A 56 -3.91 -1.94 -1.59
CA ALA A 56 -4.16 -1.74 -0.17
C ALA A 56 -3.76 -2.96 0.67
N ARG A 57 -4.06 -4.19 0.21
CA ARG A 57 -3.60 -5.43 0.85
C ARG A 57 -2.08 -5.57 0.85
N LYS A 58 -1.40 -5.23 -0.26
CA LYS A 58 0.07 -5.24 -0.36
C LYS A 58 0.69 -4.25 0.61
N LYS A 59 0.16 -3.02 0.68
CA LYS A 59 0.59 -2.01 1.66
C LYS A 59 0.40 -2.49 3.10
N LEU A 60 -0.72 -3.14 3.40
CA LEU A 60 -0.99 -3.69 4.73
C LEU A 60 0.02 -4.80 5.09
N LYS A 61 0.34 -5.69 4.15
CA LYS A 61 1.37 -6.74 4.35
C LYS A 61 2.76 -6.15 4.53
N ALA A 62 3.12 -5.13 3.76
CA ALA A 62 4.40 -4.42 3.90
C ALA A 62 4.50 -3.71 5.25
N ALA A 63 3.45 -3.01 5.67
CA ALA A 63 3.37 -2.36 6.99
C ALA A 63 3.51 -3.39 8.13
N GLN A 64 2.85 -4.54 8.01
CA GLN A 64 2.99 -5.62 8.99
C GLN A 64 4.44 -6.15 9.03
N MET A 65 5.09 -6.31 7.88
CA MET A 65 6.50 -6.72 7.81
C MET A 65 7.43 -5.71 8.50
N LEU A 66 7.23 -4.40 8.28
CA LEU A 66 7.98 -3.34 8.94
C LEU A 66 7.79 -3.39 10.47
N VAL A 67 6.56 -3.62 10.93
CA VAL A 67 6.28 -3.80 12.36
C VAL A 67 7.03 -5.00 12.94
N THR A 68 7.02 -6.15 12.25
CA THR A 68 7.74 -7.34 12.70
C THR A 68 9.25 -7.09 12.76
N ILE A 69 9.82 -6.47 11.73
CA ILE A 69 11.25 -6.12 11.69
C ILE A 69 11.60 -5.16 12.83
N GLY A 70 10.81 -4.09 13.03
CA GLY A 70 10.98 -3.16 14.13
C GLY A 70 10.92 -3.85 15.50
N ALA A 71 9.97 -4.77 15.69
CA ALA A 71 9.85 -5.56 16.91
C ALA A 71 11.09 -6.43 17.17
N VAL A 72 11.63 -7.09 16.14
CA VAL A 72 12.86 -7.88 16.25
C VAL A 72 14.05 -7.00 16.65
N PHE A 73 14.19 -5.81 16.05
CA PHE A 73 15.26 -4.88 16.42
C PHE A 73 15.13 -4.37 17.85
N ILE A 74 13.91 -4.10 18.33
CA ILE A 74 13.69 -3.69 19.72
C ILE A 74 14.03 -4.83 20.67
N VAL A 75 13.49 -6.03 20.45
CA VAL A 75 13.74 -7.19 21.32
C VAL A 75 15.23 -7.55 21.31
N GLY A 76 15.85 -7.61 20.14
CA GLY A 76 17.29 -7.85 20.00
C GLY A 76 18.12 -6.77 20.68
N GLY A 77 17.76 -5.50 20.51
CA GLY A 77 18.41 -4.36 21.17
C GLY A 77 18.31 -4.43 22.70
N VAL A 78 17.14 -4.79 23.25
CA VAL A 78 16.94 -4.97 24.71
C VAL A 78 17.77 -6.15 25.22
N VAL A 79 17.71 -7.30 24.56
CA VAL A 79 18.46 -8.50 24.96
C VAL A 79 19.96 -8.23 24.93
N LEU A 80 20.47 -7.64 23.85
CA LEU A 80 21.89 -7.29 23.74
C LEU A 80 22.31 -6.21 24.74
N SER A 81 21.44 -5.25 25.06
CA SER A 81 21.71 -4.26 26.12
C SER A 81 21.85 -4.92 27.48
N LEU A 82 20.96 -5.87 27.80
CA LEU A 82 20.99 -6.65 29.04
C LEU A 82 22.25 -7.53 29.13
N LEU A 83 22.61 -8.21 28.05
CA LEU A 83 23.85 -8.99 27.96
C LEU A 83 25.09 -8.11 28.11
N SER A 84 25.13 -6.95 27.44
CA SER A 84 26.23 -5.99 27.57
C SER A 84 26.35 -5.43 28.99
N TRP A 85 25.22 -5.14 29.64
CA TRP A 85 25.20 -4.71 31.03
C TRP A 85 25.77 -5.79 31.97
N LEU A 86 25.39 -7.05 31.75
CA LEU A 86 25.83 -8.18 32.57
C LEU A 86 27.30 -8.56 32.36
N TYR A 87 27.81 -8.47 31.13
CA TYR A 87 29.13 -8.99 30.74
C TYR A 87 30.21 -7.94 30.46
N LEU A 88 29.84 -6.75 29.97
CA LEU A 88 30.79 -5.77 29.40
C LEU A 88 30.87 -4.46 30.20
N GLY A 89 30.09 -4.30 31.26
CA GLY A 89 30.26 -3.19 32.19
C GLY A 89 30.02 -1.79 31.61
N GLY A 90 29.23 -1.65 30.53
CA GLY A 90 28.61 -0.36 30.20
C GLY A 90 28.87 0.27 28.83
N SER A 91 28.97 -0.49 27.73
CA SER A 91 28.85 0.12 26.39
C SER A 91 27.38 0.25 25.98
N TYR A 92 26.77 1.40 26.23
CA TYR A 92 25.33 1.66 26.00
C TYR A 92 24.99 2.27 24.62
N VAL A 93 25.95 2.95 23.98
CA VAL A 93 25.69 3.85 22.84
C VAL A 93 25.22 3.10 21.58
N VAL A 94 25.77 1.92 21.30
CA VAL A 94 25.42 1.13 20.10
C VAL A 94 23.97 0.60 20.18
N TYR A 95 23.50 0.27 21.38
CA TYR A 95 22.16 -0.30 21.56
C TYR A 95 21.04 0.73 21.52
N VAL A 96 21.32 1.96 21.97
CA VAL A 96 20.37 3.08 21.86
C VAL A 96 20.04 3.36 20.39
N GLY A 97 21.04 3.29 19.49
CA GLY A 97 20.82 3.42 18.04
C GLY A 97 19.89 2.34 17.48
N ILE A 98 20.08 1.08 17.89
CA ILE A 98 19.23 -0.05 17.49
C ILE A 98 17.80 0.11 18.01
N LEU A 99 17.64 0.54 19.26
CA LEU A 99 16.34 0.78 19.88
C LEU A 99 15.59 1.93 19.20
N LEU A 100 16.27 3.05 18.92
CA LEU A 100 15.67 4.19 18.22
C LEU A 100 15.28 3.82 16.79
N PHE A 101 16.11 3.05 16.09
CA PHE A 101 15.80 2.56 14.74
C PHE A 101 14.58 1.61 14.74
N GLY A 102 14.54 0.66 15.69
CA GLY A 102 13.40 -0.23 15.88
C GLY A 102 12.11 0.51 16.24
N ALA A 103 12.19 1.52 17.11
CA ALA A 103 11.05 2.37 17.47
C ALA A 103 10.55 3.19 16.28
N GLY A 104 11.46 3.77 15.49
CA GLY A 104 11.12 4.49 14.26
C GLY A 104 10.40 3.62 13.24
N LEU A 105 10.87 2.38 13.03
CA LEU A 105 10.21 1.40 12.17
C LEU A 105 8.83 1.00 12.67
N LEU A 106 8.64 0.84 13.98
CA LEU A 106 7.34 0.56 14.57
C LEU A 106 6.34 1.70 14.33
N VAL A 107 6.74 2.94 14.61
CA VAL A 107 5.87 4.12 14.40
C VAL A 107 5.51 4.25 12.93
N LYS A 108 6.47 4.10 12.02
CA LYS A 108 6.19 4.12 10.58
C LYS A 108 5.24 3.00 10.17
N GLY A 109 5.48 1.78 10.64
CA GLY A 109 4.65 0.61 10.32
C GLY A 109 3.22 0.72 10.85
N THR A 110 3.00 1.30 12.04
CA THR A 110 1.66 1.51 12.59
C THR A 110 0.89 2.60 11.84
N LEU A 111 1.55 3.69 11.46
CA LEU A 111 0.97 4.75 10.63
C LEU A 111 0.57 4.23 9.25
N GLU A 112 1.45 3.48 8.58
CA GLU A 112 1.14 2.87 7.28
C GLU A 112 0.01 1.84 7.38
N LYS A 113 -0.05 1.07 8.47
CA LYS A 113 -1.14 0.12 8.74
C LYS A 113 -2.48 0.84 8.90
N GLN A 114 -2.52 1.96 9.65
CA GLN A 114 -3.74 2.77 9.82
C GLN A 114 -4.18 3.44 8.52
N ALA A 115 -3.24 3.94 7.71
CA ALA A 115 -3.55 4.51 6.41
C ALA A 115 -4.12 3.46 5.44
N ALA A 116 -3.54 2.25 5.41
CA ALA A 116 -4.02 1.15 4.58
C ALA A 116 -5.39 0.63 5.04
N SER A 117 -5.66 0.56 6.34
CA SER A 117 -6.98 0.14 6.84
C SER A 117 -8.08 1.14 6.51
N LYS A 118 -7.78 2.45 6.57
CA LYS A 118 -8.73 3.50 6.17
C LYS A 118 -9.09 3.41 4.67
N LEU A 119 -8.11 3.14 3.80
CA LEU A 119 -8.35 2.95 2.36
C LEU A 119 -9.21 1.72 2.05
N LEU A 120 -9.06 0.64 2.82
CA LEU A 120 -9.91 -0.55 2.67
C LEU A 120 -11.34 -0.30 3.12
N GLN A 121 -11.54 0.44 4.23
CA GLN A 121 -12.89 0.82 4.69
C GLN A 121 -13.59 1.79 3.72
N SER A 122 -12.87 2.74 3.12
CA SER A 122 -13.46 3.65 2.13
C SER A 122 -13.77 2.97 0.80
N SER A 123 -13.10 1.87 0.47
CA SER A 123 -13.34 1.09 -0.75
C SER A 123 -14.45 0.03 -0.61
N SER A 124 -14.95 -0.22 0.60
CA SER A 124 -16.06 -1.15 0.88
C SER A 124 -17.44 -0.50 0.95
N ILE A 125 -17.53 0.81 0.68
CA ILE A 125 -18.77 1.58 0.50
C ILE A 125 -18.93 1.87 -0.99
#